data_AF-A0A3C1EWR6-F1
#
_entry.id   AF-A0A3C1EWR6-F1
#
_cell.length_a   1.000
_cell.length_b   1.000
_cell.length_c   1.000
_cell.angle_alpha   90.00
_cell.angle_beta   90.00
_cell.angle_gamma   90.00
#
_symmetry.space_group_name_H-M   'P 1'
#
loop_
_entity.id
_entity.type
_entity.pdbx_description
1 polymer ?
#
loop_
_entity_poly.entity_id
_entity_poly.type
_entity_poly.pdbx_seq_one_letter_code
_entity_poly.pdbx_strand_id
1 'polypeptide(L)'
;MMSRVINTRYKVIINAIIFAALLFAGCGINYQFKKAEKLLQNGKFIEAIDKYQSIIDKYPENSRISEVMFIIGRIYQQNIENDKEAKVYYKRVMNSFPETEWAKDARKAWLEIVDYFPLTKKSEWIEVDSDTLGRYMLANNRIIAVKDSVYQIERTLYTKGRYVQGFTKYYKKTKDGVYETNSKGIIIANVFLFPLEINKEWTIGKIRYTVLSKKEHVKVLAGEFNDCLKIKKQLIRSDSWSYEYYAPEIGKILTTQSSGFLEKRITELKKYDIPAENN
;
A
#
# COMPACT_ATOMS: atom_id res chain seq x y z
N MET A 1 -24.01 27.72 -61.26
CA MET A 1 -24.97 27.25 -60.22
C MET A 1 -24.35 26.26 -59.22
N MET A 2 -23.34 25.47 -59.59
CA MET A 2 -22.71 24.46 -58.70
C MET A 2 -21.85 25.00 -57.53
N SER A 3 -21.23 26.19 -57.62
CA SER A 3 -20.34 26.71 -56.56
C SER A 3 -21.08 27.20 -55.30
N ARG A 4 -22.34 27.65 -55.43
CA ARG A 4 -23.17 28.07 -54.28
C ARG A 4 -23.58 26.88 -53.41
N VAL A 5 -23.82 25.71 -54.02
CA VAL A 5 -24.35 24.51 -53.34
C VAL A 5 -23.28 23.83 -52.47
N ILE A 6 -22.01 23.85 -52.89
CA ILE A 6 -20.88 23.26 -52.16
C ILE A 6 -20.62 24.04 -50.85
N ASN A 7 -20.73 25.37 -50.91
CA ASN A 7 -20.51 26.25 -49.75
C ASN A 7 -21.60 26.10 -48.67
N THR A 8 -22.84 25.79 -49.07
CA THR A 8 -23.95 25.53 -48.15
C THR A 8 -23.79 24.21 -47.40
N ARG A 9 -23.35 23.14 -48.08
CA ARG A 9 -23.10 21.83 -47.44
C ARG A 9 -21.95 21.89 -46.42
N TYR A 10 -20.87 22.60 -46.74
CA TYR A 10 -19.76 22.81 -45.80
C TYR A 10 -20.18 23.61 -44.56
N LYS A 11 -20.99 24.67 -44.71
CA LYS A 11 -21.54 25.43 -43.58
C LYS A 11 -22.46 24.59 -42.69
N VAL A 12 -23.27 23.70 -43.28
CA VAL A 12 -24.14 22.79 -42.51
C VAL A 12 -23.34 21.77 -41.71
N ILE A 13 -22.27 21.20 -42.29
CA ILE A 13 -21.37 20.26 -41.60
C ILE A 13 -20.58 20.97 -40.49
N ILE A 14 -20.03 22.16 -40.75
CA ILE A 14 -19.34 22.97 -39.73
C ILE A 14 -20.30 23.37 -38.62
N ASN A 15 -21.52 23.81 -38.94
CA ASN A 15 -22.53 24.12 -37.93
C ASN A 15 -22.98 22.88 -37.16
N ALA A 16 -23.05 21.69 -37.79
CA ALA A 16 -23.36 20.43 -37.11
C ALA A 16 -22.22 19.99 -36.18
N ILE A 17 -20.96 20.22 -36.54
CA ILE A 17 -19.79 19.96 -35.69
C ILE A 17 -19.74 20.96 -34.53
N ILE A 18 -20.03 22.25 -34.78
CA ILE A 18 -20.12 23.29 -33.73
C ILE A 18 -21.31 23.00 -32.81
N PHE A 19 -22.45 22.56 -33.34
CA PHE A 19 -23.64 22.20 -32.57
C PHE A 19 -23.43 20.88 -31.78
N ALA A 20 -22.70 19.91 -32.34
CA ALA A 20 -22.25 18.72 -31.62
C ALA A 20 -21.24 19.08 -30.51
N ALA A 21 -20.30 19.99 -30.77
CA ALA A 21 -19.38 20.51 -29.77
C ALA A 21 -20.11 21.31 -28.67
N LEU A 22 -21.18 22.03 -29.01
CA LEU A 22 -22.07 22.73 -28.08
C LEU A 22 -22.95 21.77 -27.27
N LEU A 23 -23.31 20.60 -27.81
CA LEU A 23 -23.99 19.52 -27.07
C LEU A 23 -23.05 18.86 -26.05
N PHE A 24 -21.73 18.85 -26.29
CA PHE A 24 -20.72 18.47 -25.29
C PHE A 24 -20.34 19.60 -24.31
N ALA A 25 -20.71 20.86 -24.60
CA ALA A 25 -20.51 22.01 -23.72
C ALA A 25 -21.54 22.08 -22.55
N GLY A 26 -22.51 21.16 -22.53
CA GLY A 26 -23.54 21.07 -21.51
C GLY A 26 -22.99 20.63 -20.15
N CYS A 27 -22.52 21.62 -19.38
CA CYS A 27 -21.98 21.58 -18.03
C CYS A 27 -20.49 21.24 -17.93
N GLY A 28 -19.66 22.27 -18.07
CA GLY A 28 -18.20 22.20 -17.86
C GLY A 28 -17.81 21.59 -16.51
N ILE A 29 -16.57 21.10 -16.42
CA ILE A 29 -16.06 20.32 -15.29
C ILE A 29 -16.38 20.93 -13.91
N ASN A 30 -16.31 22.26 -13.77
CA ASN A 30 -16.60 22.95 -12.51
C ASN A 30 -18.05 22.75 -12.04
N TYR A 31 -19.02 22.70 -12.95
CA TYR A 31 -20.40 22.40 -12.59
C TYR A 31 -20.55 20.94 -12.15
N GLN A 32 -19.94 20.01 -12.88
CA GLN A 32 -20.01 18.59 -12.55
C GLN A 32 -19.34 18.31 -11.20
N PHE A 33 -18.22 18.97 -10.93
CA PHE A 33 -17.50 18.90 -9.67
C PHE A 33 -18.36 19.40 -8.51
N LYS A 34 -18.94 20.61 -8.63
CA LYS A 34 -19.87 21.15 -7.62
C LYS A 34 -21.07 20.22 -7.35
N LYS A 35 -21.57 19.55 -8.39
CA LYS A 35 -22.66 18.57 -8.24
C LYS A 35 -22.18 17.33 -7.46
N ALA A 36 -20.98 16.84 -7.72
CA ALA A 36 -20.38 15.73 -6.98
C ALA A 36 -20.09 16.09 -5.52
N GLU A 37 -19.55 17.29 -5.26
CA GLU A 37 -19.33 17.81 -3.91
C GLU A 37 -20.64 17.90 -3.11
N LYS A 38 -21.72 18.37 -3.74
CA LYS A 38 -23.02 18.43 -3.08
C LYS A 38 -23.54 17.04 -2.70
N LEU A 39 -23.31 16.03 -3.53
CA LEU A 39 -23.66 14.64 -3.21
C LEU A 39 -22.83 14.14 -2.02
N LEU A 40 -21.52 14.42 -2.01
CA LEU A 40 -20.63 14.09 -0.91
C LEU A 40 -21.05 14.76 0.41
N GLN A 41 -21.33 16.06 0.39
CA GLN A 41 -21.81 16.82 1.56
C GLN A 41 -23.14 16.29 2.11
N ASN A 42 -24.00 15.76 1.24
CA ASN A 42 -25.27 15.14 1.62
C ASN A 42 -25.12 13.67 2.07
N GLY A 43 -23.90 13.15 2.19
CA GLY A 43 -23.63 11.76 2.59
C GLY A 43 -23.93 10.72 1.52
N LYS A 44 -24.21 11.13 0.28
CA LYS A 44 -24.51 10.24 -0.85
C LYS A 44 -23.22 9.76 -1.50
N PHE A 45 -22.43 8.98 -0.76
CA PHE A 45 -21.05 8.63 -1.12
C PHE A 45 -20.93 7.89 -2.45
N ILE A 46 -21.79 6.89 -2.70
CA ILE A 46 -21.78 6.13 -3.96
C ILE A 46 -22.16 7.02 -5.14
N GLU A 47 -23.23 7.80 -5.03
CA GLU A 47 -23.62 8.75 -6.09
C GLU A 47 -22.53 9.81 -6.35
N ALA A 48 -21.83 10.26 -5.31
CA ALA A 48 -20.70 11.18 -5.44
C ALA A 48 -19.54 10.53 -6.20
N ILE A 49 -19.18 9.28 -5.86
CA ILE A 49 -18.15 8.51 -6.56
C ILE A 49 -18.53 8.33 -8.03
N ASP A 50 -19.75 7.88 -8.34
CA ASP A 50 -20.23 7.71 -9.72
C ASP A 50 -20.12 9.02 -10.50
N LYS A 51 -20.44 10.14 -9.81
CA LYS A 51 -20.36 11.46 -10.42
C LYS A 51 -18.92 11.89 -10.70
N TYR A 52 -18.01 11.64 -9.76
CA TYR A 52 -16.58 11.89 -9.92
C TYR A 52 -15.95 11.00 -10.99
N GLN A 53 -16.33 9.72 -11.08
CA GLN A 53 -15.90 8.84 -12.18
C GLN A 53 -16.35 9.40 -13.54
N SER A 54 -17.59 9.88 -13.65
CA SER A 54 -18.05 10.54 -14.89
C SER A 54 -17.25 11.80 -15.25
N ILE A 55 -16.63 12.46 -14.28
CA ILE A 55 -15.74 13.60 -14.52
C ILE A 55 -14.41 13.10 -15.10
N ILE A 56 -13.84 12.04 -14.54
CA ILE A 56 -12.61 11.41 -15.04
C ILE A 56 -12.79 10.97 -16.49
N ASP A 57 -13.92 10.30 -16.80
CA ASP A 57 -14.17 9.76 -18.14
C ASP A 57 -14.40 10.87 -19.19
N LYS A 58 -15.06 11.96 -18.81
CA LYS A 58 -15.41 13.06 -19.73
C LYS A 58 -14.31 14.11 -19.88
N TYR A 59 -13.46 14.27 -18.87
CA TYR A 59 -12.44 15.33 -18.82
C TYR A 59 -11.04 14.77 -18.47
N PRO A 60 -10.56 13.69 -19.10
CA PRO A 60 -9.38 12.95 -18.64
C PRO A 60 -8.08 13.78 -18.61
N GLU A 61 -7.97 14.81 -19.45
CA GLU A 61 -6.79 15.69 -19.53
C GLU A 61 -6.88 16.93 -18.63
N ASN A 62 -7.96 17.10 -17.87
CA ASN A 62 -8.14 18.28 -17.04
C ASN A 62 -7.21 18.26 -15.82
N SER A 63 -6.66 19.42 -15.44
CA SER A 63 -5.77 19.55 -14.29
C SER A 63 -6.39 19.14 -12.95
N ARG A 64 -7.73 19.10 -12.86
CA ARG A 64 -8.46 18.67 -11.66
C ARG A 64 -8.63 17.15 -11.54
N ILE A 65 -8.18 16.35 -12.51
CA ILE A 65 -8.39 14.89 -12.44
C ILE A 65 -7.63 14.25 -11.27
N SER A 66 -6.44 14.75 -10.93
CA SER A 66 -5.70 14.30 -9.74
C SER A 66 -6.46 14.58 -8.45
N GLU A 67 -7.08 15.77 -8.34
CA GLU A 67 -7.95 16.15 -7.21
C GLU A 67 -9.16 15.22 -7.11
N VAL A 68 -9.85 15.01 -8.22
CA VAL A 68 -11.04 14.13 -8.30
C VAL A 68 -10.69 12.70 -7.87
N MET A 69 -9.60 12.14 -8.39
CA MET A 69 -9.15 10.79 -8.03
C MET A 69 -8.76 10.69 -6.55
N PHE A 70 -8.08 11.71 -6.02
CA PHE A 70 -7.76 11.77 -4.59
C PHE A 70 -9.03 11.80 -3.73
N ILE A 71 -10.02 12.63 -4.09
CA ILE A 71 -11.31 12.71 -3.38
C ILE A 71 -12.02 11.36 -3.39
N ILE A 72 -12.07 10.66 -4.53
CA ILE A 72 -12.65 9.31 -4.57
C ILE A 72 -11.94 8.37 -3.58
N GLY A 73 -10.61 8.40 -3.56
CA GLY A 73 -9.82 7.63 -2.58
C GLY A 73 -10.20 7.96 -1.13
N ARG A 74 -10.38 9.24 -0.81
CA ARG A 74 -10.81 9.70 0.52
C ARG A 74 -12.21 9.23 0.88
N ILE A 75 -13.15 9.23 -0.07
CA ILE A 75 -14.50 8.71 0.16
C ILE A 75 -14.43 7.21 0.49
N TYR A 76 -13.66 6.43 -0.29
CA TYR A 76 -13.47 5.02 0.00
C TYR A 76 -12.85 4.78 1.38
N GLN A 77 -11.81 5.51 1.74
CA GLN A 77 -11.13 5.36 3.03
C GLN A 77 -12.01 5.76 4.21
N GLN A 78 -12.64 6.94 4.16
CA GLN A 78 -13.23 7.58 5.34
C GLN A 78 -14.73 7.37 5.48
N ASN A 79 -15.44 7.12 4.38
CA ASN A 79 -16.91 7.06 4.38
C ASN A 79 -17.45 5.66 4.08
N ILE A 80 -16.70 4.86 3.31
CA ILE A 80 -17.07 3.49 2.93
C ILE A 80 -16.25 2.46 3.72
N GLU A 81 -15.15 2.87 4.37
CA GLU A 81 -14.21 2.00 5.08
C GLU A 81 -13.62 0.89 4.19
N ASN A 82 -13.39 1.22 2.91
CA ASN A 82 -12.81 0.33 1.92
C ASN A 82 -11.38 0.79 1.56
N ASP A 83 -10.44 0.48 2.46
CA ASP A 83 -9.02 0.81 2.29
C ASP A 83 -8.41 0.21 1.02
N LYS A 84 -8.93 -0.94 0.57
CA LYS A 84 -8.46 -1.59 -0.65
C LYS A 84 -8.70 -0.71 -1.87
N GLU A 85 -9.93 -0.21 -2.07
CA GLU A 85 -10.23 0.70 -3.18
C GLU A 85 -9.54 2.06 -2.98
N ALA A 86 -9.47 2.57 -1.74
CA ALA A 86 -8.75 3.80 -1.46
C ALA A 86 -7.28 3.73 -1.91
N LYS A 87 -6.58 2.63 -1.58
CA LYS A 87 -5.19 2.38 -2.02
C LYS A 87 -5.06 2.40 -3.54
N VAL A 88 -6.03 1.84 -4.27
CA VAL A 88 -6.01 1.84 -5.74
C VAL A 88 -6.05 3.27 -6.28
N TYR A 89 -6.97 4.11 -5.79
CA TYR A 89 -7.06 5.51 -6.22
C TYR A 89 -5.83 6.32 -5.84
N TYR A 90 -5.30 6.18 -4.62
CA TYR A 90 -4.10 6.91 -4.21
C TYR A 90 -2.89 6.54 -5.06
N LYS A 91 -2.69 5.25 -5.37
CA LYS A 91 -1.62 4.82 -6.29
C LYS A 91 -1.79 5.38 -7.69
N ARG A 92 -3.03 5.44 -8.21
CA ARG A 92 -3.29 6.09 -9.51
C ARG A 92 -2.90 7.57 -9.48
N VAL A 93 -3.22 8.30 -8.41
CA VAL A 93 -2.83 9.70 -8.27
C VAL A 93 -1.30 9.84 -8.23
N MET A 94 -0.62 9.06 -7.38
CA MET A 94 0.84 9.10 -7.25
C MET A 94 1.57 8.77 -8.55
N ASN A 95 1.07 7.78 -9.31
CA ASN A 95 1.74 7.29 -10.51
C ASN A 95 1.43 8.15 -11.74
N SER A 96 0.19 8.60 -11.90
CA SER A 96 -0.24 9.35 -13.08
C SER A 96 -0.05 10.86 -12.94
N PHE A 97 0.01 11.39 -11.72
CA PHE A 97 0.10 12.82 -11.44
C PHE A 97 1.18 13.18 -10.40
N PRO A 98 2.42 12.64 -10.50
CA PRO A 98 3.43 12.70 -9.44
C PRO A 98 3.82 14.11 -8.99
N GLU A 99 3.73 15.10 -9.88
CA GLU A 99 4.13 16.50 -9.61
C GLU A 99 3.03 17.35 -8.94
N THR A 100 1.83 16.80 -8.77
CA THR A 100 0.70 17.53 -8.18
C THR A 100 0.73 17.51 -6.66
N GLU A 101 0.13 18.52 -6.02
CA GLU A 101 -0.09 18.50 -4.56
C GLU A 101 -0.91 17.28 -4.12
N TRP A 102 -1.86 16.86 -4.96
CA TRP A 102 -2.70 15.69 -4.76
C TRP A 102 -1.92 14.38 -4.72
N ALA A 103 -0.77 14.27 -5.42
CA ALA A 103 0.11 13.11 -5.29
C ALA A 103 0.81 13.07 -3.93
N LYS A 104 1.18 14.23 -3.35
CA LYS A 104 1.74 14.30 -2.00
C LYS A 104 0.69 13.92 -0.96
N ASP A 105 -0.53 14.43 -1.09
CA ASP A 105 -1.64 14.11 -0.19
C ASP A 105 -2.10 12.65 -0.35
N ALA A 106 -2.14 12.13 -1.57
CA ALA A 106 -2.42 10.72 -1.84
C ALA A 106 -1.36 9.81 -1.23
N ARG A 107 -0.07 10.16 -1.31
CA ARG A 107 1.00 9.40 -0.66
C ARG A 107 0.82 9.38 0.86
N LYS A 108 0.53 10.53 1.46
CA LYS A 108 0.26 10.63 2.90
C LYS A 108 -0.92 9.74 3.31
N ALA A 109 -2.05 9.88 2.62
CA ALA A 109 -3.24 9.07 2.89
C ALA A 109 -3.02 7.58 2.64
N TRP A 110 -2.27 7.21 1.60
CA TRP A 110 -1.89 5.82 1.34
C TRP A 110 -1.02 5.24 2.48
N LEU A 111 -0.05 6.00 2.99
CA LEU A 111 0.79 5.58 4.11
C LEU A 111 0.02 5.41 5.43
N GLU A 112 -1.15 6.02 5.57
CA GLU A 112 -2.03 5.80 6.74
C GLU A 112 -2.63 4.38 6.75
N ILE A 113 -2.88 3.79 5.57
CA ILE A 113 -3.62 2.53 5.41
C ILE A 113 -2.82 1.40 4.75
N VAL A 114 -1.56 1.65 4.40
CA VAL A 114 -0.73 0.64 3.74
C VAL A 114 -0.33 -0.49 4.68
N ASP A 115 -0.32 -1.70 4.15
CA ASP A 115 -0.05 -2.91 4.92
C ASP A 115 1.44 -3.25 4.94
N TYR A 116 2.08 -3.12 6.10
CA TYR A 116 3.49 -3.50 6.30
C TYR A 116 3.67 -4.96 6.75
N PHE A 117 2.60 -5.75 6.84
CA PHE A 117 2.67 -7.16 7.19
C PHE A 117 1.62 -7.96 6.39
N PRO A 118 1.70 -7.98 5.05
CA PRO A 118 0.69 -8.64 4.22
C PRO A 118 0.54 -10.11 4.62
N LEU A 119 -0.68 -10.47 5.02
CA LEU A 119 -1.08 -11.85 5.29
C LEU A 119 -1.95 -12.31 4.13
N THR A 120 -1.32 -12.61 2.99
CA THR A 120 -2.03 -13.04 1.78
C THR A 120 -1.85 -14.54 1.58
N LYS A 121 -2.91 -15.23 1.14
CA LYS A 121 -2.82 -16.66 0.81
C LYS A 121 -1.75 -16.87 -0.27
N LYS A 122 -1.00 -17.98 -0.15
CA LYS A 122 0.07 -18.36 -1.10
C LYS A 122 1.25 -17.39 -1.15
N SER A 123 1.36 -16.43 -0.23
CA SER A 123 2.58 -15.63 -0.11
C SER A 123 3.78 -16.50 0.22
N GLU A 124 4.88 -16.28 -0.48
CA GLU A 124 6.17 -16.92 -0.25
C GLU A 124 7.30 -15.90 -0.28
N TRP A 125 8.30 -16.04 0.59
CA TRP A 125 9.48 -15.19 0.54
C TRP A 125 10.71 -15.85 1.13
N ILE A 126 11.86 -15.44 0.61
CA ILE A 126 13.17 -15.96 0.97
C ILE A 126 13.97 -14.85 1.64
N GLU A 127 14.30 -15.08 2.90
CA GLU A 127 15.22 -14.26 3.70
C GLU A 127 16.59 -14.96 3.73
N VAL A 128 17.68 -14.21 3.65
CA VAL A 128 19.03 -14.75 3.69
C VAL A 128 19.93 -13.96 4.61
N ASP A 129 21.05 -14.53 5.05
CA ASP A 129 22.10 -13.73 5.68
C ASP A 129 22.69 -12.71 4.69
N SER A 130 22.85 -11.47 5.14
CA SER A 130 23.34 -10.38 4.28
C SER A 130 24.82 -10.49 3.96
N ASP A 131 25.65 -11.00 4.89
CA ASP A 131 27.10 -11.06 4.70
C ASP A 131 27.50 -12.02 3.57
N THR A 132 26.76 -13.11 3.36
CA THR A 132 27.07 -14.12 2.34
C THR A 132 26.00 -14.28 1.27
N LEU A 133 25.01 -13.39 1.26
CA LEU A 133 23.91 -13.35 0.27
C LEU A 133 23.15 -14.68 0.19
N GLY A 134 23.09 -15.39 1.33
CA GLY A 134 22.46 -16.69 1.48
C GLY A 134 23.31 -17.91 1.17
N ARG A 135 24.64 -17.78 1.10
CA ARG A 135 25.54 -18.94 1.00
C ARG A 135 25.48 -19.78 2.29
N TYR A 136 25.32 -19.15 3.45
CA TYR A 136 25.34 -19.86 4.74
C TYR A 136 24.01 -19.96 5.45
N MET A 137 23.09 -19.01 5.25
CA MET A 137 21.76 -19.09 5.83
C MET A 137 20.71 -18.64 4.82
N LEU A 138 19.72 -19.49 4.63
CA LEU A 138 18.51 -19.19 3.89
C LEU A 138 17.30 -19.63 4.70
N ALA A 139 16.29 -18.77 4.79
CA ALA A 139 15.00 -19.07 5.36
C ALA A 139 13.92 -18.93 4.28
N ASN A 140 13.31 -20.05 3.91
CA ASN A 140 12.12 -20.06 3.07
C ASN A 140 10.89 -19.91 3.97
N ASN A 141 9.99 -18.98 3.64
CA ASN A 141 8.78 -18.69 4.38
C ASN A 141 7.60 -18.81 3.42
N ARG A 142 6.53 -19.47 3.84
CA ARG A 142 5.32 -19.63 3.03
C ARG A 142 4.06 -19.66 3.87
N ILE A 143 3.02 -18.98 3.41
CA ILE A 143 1.67 -19.09 3.97
C ILE A 143 1.03 -20.35 3.39
N ILE A 144 0.92 -21.40 4.20
CA ILE A 144 0.49 -22.74 3.75
C ILE A 144 -0.99 -23.01 3.97
N ALA A 145 -1.62 -22.33 4.92
CA ALA A 145 -3.05 -22.48 5.20
C ALA A 145 -3.62 -21.22 5.85
N VAL A 146 -4.93 -21.02 5.66
CA VAL A 146 -5.69 -19.99 6.36
C VAL A 146 -7.01 -20.61 6.82
N LYS A 147 -7.27 -20.56 8.12
CA LYS A 147 -8.50 -21.09 8.73
C LYS A 147 -8.99 -20.10 9.78
N ASP A 148 -10.26 -19.72 9.73
CA ASP A 148 -10.89 -18.81 10.71
C ASP A 148 -10.08 -17.51 10.93
N SER A 149 -9.56 -16.94 9.84
CA SER A 149 -8.68 -15.76 9.81
C SER A 149 -7.32 -15.92 10.53
N VAL A 150 -6.93 -17.16 10.83
CA VAL A 150 -5.59 -17.53 11.32
C VAL A 150 -4.74 -18.04 10.16
N TYR A 151 -3.63 -17.38 9.92
CA TYR A 151 -2.66 -17.68 8.87
C TYR A 151 -1.56 -18.56 9.42
N GLN A 152 -1.39 -19.73 8.82
CA GLN A 152 -0.31 -20.66 9.15
C GLN A 152 0.88 -20.40 8.24
N ILE A 153 2.00 -20.00 8.85
CA ILE A 153 3.25 -19.67 8.16
C ILE A 153 4.28 -20.73 8.51
N GLU A 154 4.74 -21.45 7.49
CA GLU A 154 5.88 -22.35 7.64
C GLU A 154 7.16 -21.59 7.32
N ARG A 155 8.17 -21.76 8.18
CA ARG A 155 9.52 -21.27 7.95
C ARG A 155 10.50 -22.44 7.99
N THR A 156 11.26 -22.59 6.92
CA THR A 156 12.26 -23.64 6.77
C THR A 156 13.65 -23.03 6.59
N LEU A 157 14.58 -23.41 7.47
CA LEU A 157 15.95 -22.94 7.52
C LEU A 157 16.90 -23.92 6.82
N TYR A 158 17.82 -23.35 6.06
CA TYR A 158 18.87 -24.06 5.34
C TYR A 158 20.23 -23.45 5.67
N THR A 159 21.25 -24.31 5.73
CA THR A 159 22.66 -23.90 5.77
C THR A 159 23.44 -24.57 4.66
N LYS A 160 24.20 -23.78 3.88
CA LYS A 160 24.94 -24.30 2.70
C LYS A 160 24.05 -25.15 1.78
N GLY A 161 22.78 -24.74 1.60
CA GLY A 161 21.78 -25.44 0.81
C GLY A 161 21.17 -26.70 1.44
N ARG A 162 21.60 -27.10 2.65
CA ARG A 162 21.07 -28.28 3.36
C ARG A 162 20.01 -27.86 4.37
N TYR A 163 18.93 -28.61 4.44
CA TYR A 163 17.89 -28.41 5.46
C TYR A 163 18.49 -28.50 6.86
N VAL A 164 18.06 -27.59 7.74
CA VAL A 164 18.44 -27.56 9.16
C VAL A 164 17.22 -27.80 10.04
N GLN A 165 16.18 -26.98 9.86
CA GLN A 165 15.01 -27.00 10.73
C GLN A 165 13.81 -26.36 10.04
N GLY A 166 12.62 -26.86 10.33
CA GLY A 166 11.34 -26.24 9.99
C GLY A 166 10.55 -25.90 11.24
N PHE A 167 9.81 -24.80 11.21
CA PHE A 167 8.85 -24.46 12.25
C PHE A 167 7.63 -23.78 11.67
N THR A 168 6.53 -23.87 12.39
CA THR A 168 5.26 -23.28 12.01
C THR A 168 4.88 -22.21 13.03
N LYS A 169 4.49 -21.05 12.54
CA LYS A 169 3.90 -19.98 13.33
C LYS A 169 2.50 -19.67 12.82
N TYR A 170 1.67 -19.13 13.71
CA TYR A 170 0.30 -18.75 13.38
C TYR A 170 0.12 -17.27 13.64
N TYR A 171 -0.58 -16.59 12.74
CA TYR A 171 -0.80 -15.16 12.83
C TYR A 171 -2.25 -14.82 12.59
N LYS A 172 -2.72 -13.77 13.27
CA LYS A 172 -4.03 -13.17 13.04
C LYS A 172 -3.84 -11.66 12.85
N LYS A 173 -4.55 -11.09 11.89
CA LYS A 173 -4.65 -9.64 11.70
C LYS A 173 -6.05 -9.18 12.03
N THR A 174 -6.16 -8.07 12.76
CA THR A 174 -7.40 -7.37 13.07
C THR A 174 -7.23 -5.89 12.72
N LYS A 175 -8.28 -5.10 12.92
CA LYS A 175 -8.21 -3.63 12.79
C LYS A 175 -7.21 -2.98 13.74
N ASP A 176 -6.92 -3.62 14.88
CA ASP A 176 -6.11 -3.05 15.96
C ASP A 176 -4.63 -3.51 15.90
N GLY A 177 -4.32 -4.51 15.07
CA GLY A 177 -2.95 -5.00 14.99
C GLY A 177 -2.76 -6.34 14.28
N VAL A 178 -1.52 -6.82 14.38
CA VAL A 178 -1.10 -8.16 13.96
C VAL A 178 -0.62 -8.89 15.19
N TYR A 179 -1.01 -10.15 15.32
CA TYR A 179 -0.75 -10.96 16.51
C TYR A 179 -0.20 -12.31 16.10
N GLU A 180 0.76 -12.82 16.87
CA GLU A 180 1.14 -14.23 16.84
C GLU A 180 0.11 -14.98 17.71
N THR A 181 -0.37 -16.11 17.19
CA THR A 181 -1.34 -16.97 17.88
C THR A 181 -0.78 -18.38 18.01
N ASN A 182 -1.45 -19.21 18.80
CA ASN A 182 -1.33 -20.65 18.65
C ASN A 182 -2.20 -21.15 17.48
N SER A 183 -2.18 -22.46 17.22
CA SER A 183 -2.96 -23.10 16.14
C SER A 183 -4.49 -22.99 16.29
N LYS A 184 -4.98 -22.66 17.50
CA LYS A 184 -6.39 -22.44 17.80
C LYS A 184 -6.80 -20.96 17.68
N GLY A 185 -5.88 -20.07 17.29
CA GLY A 185 -6.15 -18.64 17.16
C GLY A 185 -6.11 -17.84 18.48
N ILE A 186 -5.67 -18.45 19.58
CA ILE A 186 -5.47 -17.73 20.85
C ILE A 186 -4.20 -16.88 20.71
N ILE A 187 -4.32 -15.58 20.96
CA ILE A 187 -3.21 -14.62 20.89
C ILE A 187 -2.17 -14.95 21.96
N ILE A 188 -0.90 -15.01 21.56
CA ILE A 188 0.24 -15.27 22.45
C ILE A 188 1.26 -14.12 22.45
N ALA A 189 1.31 -13.30 21.40
CA ALA A 189 2.16 -12.11 21.35
C ALA A 189 1.61 -11.06 20.38
N ASN A 190 1.89 -9.79 20.67
CA ASN A 190 1.61 -8.67 19.77
C ASN A 190 2.75 -8.54 18.76
N VAL A 191 2.48 -8.58 17.46
CA VAL A 191 3.49 -8.31 16.42
C VAL A 191 3.50 -6.83 16.11
N PHE A 192 2.35 -6.28 15.70
CA PHE A 192 2.12 -4.85 15.44
C PHE A 192 0.88 -4.38 16.19
N LEU A 193 0.89 -3.12 16.62
CA LEU A 193 -0.29 -2.43 17.15
C LEU A 193 -0.61 -1.23 16.25
N PHE A 194 -1.78 -1.25 15.61
CA PHE A 194 -2.24 -0.20 14.70
C PHE A 194 -2.87 0.97 15.47
N PRO A 195 -2.81 2.21 14.93
CA PRO A 195 -2.00 2.63 13.78
C PRO A 195 -0.49 2.63 14.10
N LEU A 196 0.36 2.46 13.08
CA LEU A 196 1.83 2.47 13.23
C LEU A 196 2.39 3.91 13.21
N GLU A 197 2.13 4.66 14.27
CA GLU A 197 2.61 6.04 14.41
C GLU A 197 4.08 6.10 14.82
N ILE A 198 4.82 7.12 14.38
CA ILE A 198 6.20 7.35 14.79
C ILE A 198 6.24 7.57 16.31
N ASN A 199 7.23 6.98 16.99
CA ASN A 199 7.40 6.90 18.44
C ASN A 199 6.40 6.00 19.16
N LYS A 200 5.47 5.32 18.46
CA LYS A 200 4.63 4.30 19.10
C LYS A 200 5.50 3.17 19.63
N GLU A 201 5.25 2.79 20.88
CA GLU A 201 5.95 1.71 21.56
C GLU A 201 5.01 0.60 22.01
N TRP A 202 5.51 -0.62 22.02
CA TRP A 202 4.88 -1.74 22.71
C TRP A 202 5.93 -2.73 23.21
N THR A 203 5.52 -3.63 24.11
CA THR A 203 6.42 -4.62 24.69
C THR A 203 5.92 -6.04 24.44
N ILE A 204 6.87 -6.96 24.26
CA ILE A 204 6.63 -8.40 24.28
C ILE A 204 7.63 -9.00 25.27
N GLY A 205 7.15 -9.43 26.42
CA GLY A 205 8.03 -9.82 27.53
C GLY A 205 8.98 -8.67 27.90
N LYS A 206 10.29 -8.91 27.80
CA LYS A 206 11.34 -7.90 28.10
C LYS A 206 11.82 -7.12 26.86
N ILE A 207 11.18 -7.29 25.71
CA ILE A 207 11.60 -6.64 24.46
C ILE A 207 10.66 -5.46 24.21
N ARG A 208 11.24 -4.27 24.03
CA ARG A 208 10.55 -3.06 23.58
C ARG A 208 10.68 -2.93 22.06
N TYR A 209 9.56 -2.60 21.43
CA TYR A 209 9.46 -2.22 20.03
C TYR A 209 9.13 -0.73 19.96
N THR A 210 9.78 0.00 19.06
CA THR A 210 9.53 1.44 18.84
C THR A 210 9.50 1.71 17.34
N VAL A 211 8.43 2.32 16.84
CA VAL A 211 8.39 2.81 15.44
C VAL A 211 9.26 4.05 15.32
N LEU A 212 10.30 4.01 14.48
CA LEU A 212 11.24 5.13 14.33
C LEU A 212 10.99 5.96 13.07
N SER A 213 10.57 5.31 11.98
CA SER A 213 10.43 5.96 10.68
C SER A 213 9.46 5.20 9.79
N LYS A 214 8.86 5.91 8.84
CA LYS A 214 8.03 5.36 7.74
C LYS A 214 8.47 5.91 6.37
N LYS A 215 9.71 6.40 6.29
CA LYS A 215 10.26 7.08 5.12
C LYS A 215 11.64 6.56 4.73
N GLU A 216 12.02 5.39 5.24
CA GLU A 216 13.33 4.83 4.92
C GLU A 216 13.38 4.38 3.46
N HIS A 217 14.50 4.67 2.81
CA HIS A 217 14.86 4.06 1.53
C HIS A 217 15.80 2.89 1.81
N VAL A 218 15.43 1.69 1.36
CA VAL A 218 16.15 0.46 1.69
C VAL A 218 16.39 -0.36 0.43
N LYS A 219 17.68 -0.61 0.16
CA LYS A 219 18.15 -1.52 -0.89
C LYS A 219 18.53 -2.88 -0.31
N VAL A 220 17.97 -3.95 -0.87
CA VAL A 220 18.22 -5.36 -0.54
C VAL A 220 18.39 -6.16 -1.83
N LEU A 221 18.70 -7.45 -1.72
CA LEU A 221 18.83 -8.34 -2.88
C LEU A 221 17.57 -8.41 -3.75
N ALA A 222 16.38 -8.31 -3.14
CA ALA A 222 15.11 -8.33 -3.85
C ALA A 222 14.75 -7.01 -4.58
N GLY A 223 15.50 -5.93 -4.38
CA GLY A 223 15.24 -4.63 -5.00
C GLY A 223 15.43 -3.42 -4.09
N GLU A 224 14.91 -2.28 -4.54
CA GLU A 224 14.92 -1.00 -3.81
C GLU A 224 13.50 -0.63 -3.40
N PHE A 225 13.32 -0.27 -2.13
CA PHE A 225 12.02 0.01 -1.53
C PHE A 225 12.04 1.38 -0.86
N ASN A 226 11.01 2.18 -1.14
CA ASN A 226 10.76 3.48 -0.54
C ASN A 226 9.69 3.39 0.54
N ASP A 227 9.58 4.44 1.36
CA ASP A 227 8.57 4.56 2.41
C ASP A 227 8.57 3.37 3.39
N CYS A 228 9.75 2.78 3.61
CA CYS A 228 9.90 1.64 4.49
C CYS A 228 9.72 2.06 5.95
N LEU A 229 9.01 1.21 6.69
CA LEU A 229 8.84 1.29 8.13
C LEU A 229 10.11 0.76 8.80
N LYS A 230 10.70 1.53 9.72
CA LYS A 230 11.82 1.11 10.59
C LYS A 230 11.34 0.97 12.01
N ILE A 231 11.42 -0.25 12.55
CA ILE A 231 11.10 -0.55 13.94
C ILE A 231 12.37 -0.92 14.68
N LYS A 232 12.62 -0.26 15.81
CA LYS A 232 13.66 -0.65 16.75
C LYS A 232 13.14 -1.73 17.67
N LYS A 233 13.95 -2.77 17.89
CA LYS A 233 13.70 -3.86 18.84
C LYS A 233 14.84 -3.93 19.84
N GLN A 234 14.55 -3.70 21.11
CA GLN A 234 15.56 -3.59 22.16
C GLN A 234 15.16 -4.40 23.40
N LEU A 235 16.09 -5.20 23.92
CA LEU A 235 15.94 -5.81 25.23
C LEU A 235 16.02 -4.69 26.29
N ILE A 236 15.02 -4.60 27.17
CA ILE A 236 14.96 -3.59 28.22
C ILE A 236 16.24 -3.67 29.07
N ARG A 237 16.91 -2.52 29.25
CA ARG A 237 18.22 -2.36 29.94
C ARG A 237 19.43 -2.98 29.22
N SER A 238 19.33 -3.26 27.92
CA SER A 238 20.49 -3.63 27.09
C SER A 238 20.94 -2.45 26.23
N ASP A 239 22.24 -2.31 26.04
CA ASP A 239 22.86 -1.34 25.11
C ASP A 239 22.89 -1.83 23.66
N SER A 240 22.37 -3.02 23.40
CA SER A 240 22.24 -3.59 22.05
C SER A 240 20.78 -3.57 21.60
N TRP A 241 20.57 -3.31 20.30
CA TRP A 241 19.25 -3.36 19.69
C TRP A 241 19.35 -3.81 18.24
N SER A 242 18.23 -4.28 17.70
CA SER A 242 18.09 -4.56 16.27
C SER A 242 17.11 -3.58 15.64
N TYR A 243 17.22 -3.40 14.33
CA TYR A 243 16.19 -2.76 13.54
C TYR A 243 15.58 -3.76 12.58
N GLU A 244 14.27 -3.67 12.41
CA GLU A 244 13.53 -4.38 11.39
C GLU A 244 12.92 -3.37 10.44
N TYR A 245 13.15 -3.58 9.14
CA TYR A 245 12.65 -2.73 8.07
C TYR A 245 11.56 -3.48 7.32
N TYR A 246 10.44 -2.80 7.08
CA TYR A 246 9.29 -3.36 6.38
C TYR A 246 8.97 -2.49 5.16
N ALA A 247 8.92 -3.10 3.98
CA ALA A 247 8.44 -2.43 2.78
C ALA A 247 6.91 -2.46 2.72
N PRO A 248 6.26 -1.39 2.26
CA PRO A 248 4.82 -1.37 2.09
C PRO A 248 4.35 -2.50 1.15
N GLU A 249 3.30 -3.20 1.53
CA GLU A 249 2.66 -4.33 0.82
C GLU A 249 3.55 -5.56 0.56
N ILE A 250 4.80 -5.55 1.04
CA ILE A 250 5.75 -6.68 0.91
C ILE A 250 6.02 -7.33 2.26
N GLY A 251 6.14 -6.55 3.32
CA GLY A 251 6.51 -7.04 4.64
C GLY A 251 7.97 -6.81 4.99
N LYS A 252 8.54 -7.65 5.86
CA LYS A 252 9.90 -7.46 6.37
C LYS A 252 10.94 -7.69 5.28
N ILE A 253 11.79 -6.70 5.05
CA ILE A 253 12.83 -6.73 3.99
C ILE A 253 14.26 -6.78 4.52
N LEU A 254 14.53 -6.27 5.72
CA LEU A 254 15.88 -6.17 6.26
C LEU A 254 15.84 -6.25 7.78
N THR A 255 16.81 -6.96 8.36
CA THR A 255 17.12 -6.90 9.78
C THR A 255 18.57 -6.50 9.97
N THR A 256 18.81 -5.53 10.84
CA THR A 256 20.14 -5.07 11.22
C THR A 256 20.31 -5.17 12.73
N GLN A 257 21.55 -5.26 13.20
CA GLN A 257 21.92 -5.24 14.60
C GLN A 257 22.81 -4.03 14.84
N SER A 258 22.60 -3.36 15.96
CA SER A 258 23.41 -2.23 16.39
C SER A 258 23.96 -2.44 17.80
N SER A 259 25.18 -1.96 18.00
CA SER A 259 25.81 -1.78 19.31
C SER A 259 26.53 -0.43 19.26
N GLY A 260 26.06 0.54 20.03
CA GLY A 260 26.51 1.93 19.91
C GLY A 260 26.18 2.52 18.54
N PHE A 261 27.19 3.01 17.82
CA PHE A 261 27.04 3.72 16.54
C PHE A 261 27.14 2.84 15.29
N LEU A 262 27.52 1.57 15.43
CA LEU A 262 27.70 0.67 14.29
C LEU A 262 26.43 -0.15 14.05
N GLU A 263 25.78 0.05 12.90
CA GLU A 263 24.67 -0.76 12.41
C GLU A 263 25.16 -1.77 11.37
N LYS A 264 25.05 -3.07 11.67
CA LYS A 264 25.44 -4.17 10.77
C LYS A 264 24.21 -4.89 10.23
N ARG A 265 24.17 -5.18 8.93
CA ARG A 265 23.12 -6.00 8.30
C ARG A 265 23.24 -7.46 8.76
N ILE A 266 22.12 -8.08 9.08
CA ILE A 266 22.06 -9.47 9.55
C ILE A 266 21.35 -10.33 8.52
N THR A 267 20.12 -9.96 8.16
CA THR A 267 19.35 -10.67 7.15
C THR A 267 18.66 -9.73 6.19
N GLU A 268 18.46 -10.18 4.96
CA GLU A 268 17.74 -9.40 3.95
C GLU A 268 16.87 -10.27 3.06
N LEU A 269 15.86 -9.63 2.48
CA LEU A 269 14.96 -10.25 1.53
C LEU A 269 15.69 -10.47 0.20
N LYS A 270 15.69 -11.73 -0.25
CA LYS A 270 16.28 -12.17 -1.51
C LYS A 270 15.27 -12.33 -2.63
N LYS A 271 14.08 -12.83 -2.31
CA LYS A 271 12.99 -13.06 -3.25
C LYS A 271 11.66 -13.04 -2.51
N TYR A 272 10.60 -12.62 -3.16
CA TYR A 272 9.23 -12.70 -2.66
C TYR A 272 8.25 -12.96 -3.81
N ASP A 273 7.13 -13.56 -3.46
CA ASP A 273 5.91 -13.62 -4.22
C ASP A 273 4.77 -13.32 -3.23
N ILE A 274 4.24 -12.10 -3.29
CA ILE A 274 3.15 -11.64 -2.44
C ILE A 274 2.00 -11.33 -3.39
N PRO A 275 1.02 -12.25 -3.55
CA PRO A 275 -0.12 -11.96 -4.38
C PRO A 275 -0.84 -10.71 -3.89
N ALA A 276 -1.43 -9.95 -4.82
CA ALA A 276 -2.41 -8.94 -4.42
C ALA A 276 -3.53 -9.62 -3.64
N GLU A 277 -4.17 -8.92 -2.70
CA GLU A 277 -5.30 -9.43 -1.88
C GLU A 277 -6.52 -9.92 -2.70
N ASN A 278 -6.43 -9.92 -4.03
CA ASN A 278 -7.40 -10.42 -4.99
C ASN A 278 -7.03 -11.82 -5.48
N ASN A 279 -7.13 -12.84 -4.63
CA ASN A 279 -7.20 -14.26 -5.03
C ASN A 279 -7.78 -15.14 -3.91
#